data_AF-A0AAQ0Q9B5-F1
#
_entry.id   AF-A0AAQ0Q9B5-F1
#
_cell.length_a   1.000
_cell.length_b   1.000
_cell.length_c   1.000
_cell.angle_alpha   90.00
_cell.angle_beta   90.00
_cell.angle_gamma   90.00
#
_symmetry.space_group_name_H-M   'P 1'
#
loop_
_entity.id
_entity.type
_entity.pdbx_description
1 polymer ?
#
loop_
_entity_poly.entity_id
_entity_poly.type
_entity_poly.pdbx_seq_one_letter_code
_entity_poly.pdbx_strand_id
1 'polypeptide(L)'
;MTEPQTDIQQDVDRVEISDTLIDLIVDKMVDEMNKRIANIQPSDDPSAEYGEYWTSGSYDSDDYLELDEPNDEYGISYKFELSWEYREWTEYWTDPVCYPSFDEMRNETGYVYDIEIDTPDGDAVKQSICDAIAKKVNEIIK
;
A
#
# COMPACT_ATOMS: atom_id res chain seq x y z
N MET A 1 30.32 23.30 20.62
CA MET A 1 29.50 22.71 19.55
C MET A 1 29.69 21.22 19.67
N THR A 2 28.67 20.51 20.14
CA THR A 2 28.68 19.06 20.29
C THR A 2 28.19 18.50 18.96
N GLU A 3 28.98 17.63 18.33
CA GLU A 3 28.68 17.01 17.04
C GLU A 3 27.43 16.12 17.14
N PRO A 4 26.66 15.94 16.04
CA PRO A 4 25.53 15.03 16.01
C PRO A 4 26.05 13.59 15.99
N GLN A 5 26.20 12.97 17.16
CA GLN A 5 26.58 11.56 17.29
C GLN A 5 25.37 10.61 17.30
N THR A 6 24.16 11.12 17.13
CA THR A 6 22.94 10.34 17.40
C THR A 6 22.43 9.51 16.23
N ASP A 7 22.88 9.76 14.99
CA ASP A 7 22.34 9.07 13.79
C ASP A 7 23.07 7.76 13.46
N ILE A 8 24.39 7.71 13.66
CA ILE A 8 25.19 6.54 13.27
C ILE A 8 24.93 5.36 14.22
N GLN A 9 24.57 5.63 15.47
CA GLN A 9 24.43 4.59 16.50
C GLN A 9 23.13 3.77 16.34
N GLN A 10 22.05 4.38 15.83
CA GLN A 10 20.77 3.69 15.59
C GLN A 10 20.80 2.67 14.46
N ASP A 11 21.79 2.73 13.56
CA ASP A 11 21.95 1.78 12.46
C ASP A 11 22.82 0.56 12.85
N VAL A 12 23.55 0.64 13.99
CA VAL A 12 24.42 -0.44 14.49
C VAL A 12 23.63 -1.53 15.20
N ASP A 13 22.50 -1.18 15.83
CA ASP A 13 21.64 -2.11 16.56
C ASP A 13 20.53 -2.73 15.68
N ARG A 14 20.49 -2.40 14.38
CA ARG A 14 19.49 -2.95 13.46
C ARG A 14 19.91 -4.30 12.89
N VAL A 15 18.96 -5.22 12.85
CA VAL A 15 19.20 -6.63 12.52
C VAL A 15 19.07 -6.88 11.01
N GLU A 16 19.86 -7.82 10.51
CA GLU A 16 19.68 -8.40 9.18
C GLU A 16 18.78 -9.63 9.25
N ILE A 17 17.87 -9.75 8.28
CA ILE A 17 17.02 -10.92 8.10
C ILE A 17 17.44 -11.69 6.84
N SER A 18 17.10 -12.98 6.80
CA SER A 18 17.47 -13.83 5.66
C SER A 18 16.79 -13.41 4.36
N ASP A 19 17.47 -13.60 3.23
CA ASP A 19 16.89 -13.36 1.89
C ASP A 19 15.59 -14.13 1.66
N THR A 20 15.47 -15.34 2.23
CA THR A 20 14.25 -16.14 2.16
C THR A 20 13.07 -15.48 2.87
N LEU A 21 13.32 -14.84 4.02
CA LEU A 21 12.29 -14.07 4.71
C LEU A 21 11.93 -12.79 3.95
N ILE A 22 12.92 -12.11 3.36
CA ILE A 22 12.70 -10.95 2.51
C ILE A 22 11.77 -11.31 1.35
N ASP A 23 12.05 -12.40 0.64
CA ASP A 23 11.22 -12.82 -0.49
C ASP A 23 9.80 -13.25 -0.05
N LEU A 24 9.67 -13.91 1.11
CA LEU A 24 8.36 -14.22 1.70
C LEU A 24 7.54 -12.96 2.01
N ILE A 25 8.17 -11.94 2.61
CA ILE A 25 7.51 -10.67 2.94
C ILE A 25 7.07 -9.96 1.65
N VAL A 26 7.93 -9.95 0.63
CA VAL A 26 7.59 -9.38 -0.68
C VAL A 26 6.38 -10.08 -1.27
N ASP A 27 6.38 -11.41 -1.34
CA ASP A 27 5.27 -12.19 -1.92
C ASP A 27 3.95 -11.93 -1.19
N LYS A 28 3.96 -11.99 0.16
CA LYS A 28 2.76 -11.77 0.96
C LYS A 28 2.22 -10.35 0.80
N MET A 29 3.09 -9.35 0.77
CA MET A 29 2.69 -7.95 0.62
C MET A 29 2.22 -7.64 -0.80
N VAL A 30 2.80 -8.26 -1.83
CA VAL A 30 2.27 -8.19 -3.20
C VAL A 30 0.85 -8.75 -3.25
N ASP A 31 0.59 -9.90 -2.65
CA ASP A 31 -0.76 -10.47 -2.58
C ASP A 31 -1.73 -9.53 -1.86
N GLU A 32 -1.31 -8.93 -0.74
CA GLU A 32 -2.11 -8.04 0.08
C GLU A 32 -2.41 -6.70 -0.62
N MET A 33 -1.44 -6.15 -1.33
CA MET A 33 -1.62 -4.95 -2.15
C MET A 33 -2.48 -5.21 -3.39
N ASN A 34 -2.29 -6.34 -4.08
CA ASN A 34 -3.14 -6.72 -5.21
C ASN A 34 -4.60 -6.90 -4.78
N LYS A 35 -4.86 -7.49 -3.60
CA LYS A 35 -6.22 -7.55 -3.03
C LYS A 35 -6.77 -6.16 -2.75
N ARG A 36 -5.98 -5.24 -2.19
CA ARG A 36 -6.41 -3.85 -1.96
C ARG A 36 -6.78 -3.17 -3.26
N ILE A 37 -5.90 -3.20 -4.26
CA ILE A 37 -6.11 -2.60 -5.58
C ILE A 37 -7.38 -3.17 -6.24
N ALA A 38 -7.58 -4.49 -6.19
CA ALA A 38 -8.75 -5.14 -6.78
C ALA A 38 -10.08 -4.81 -6.06
N ASN A 39 -10.02 -4.33 -4.82
CA ASN A 39 -11.20 -4.00 -4.01
C ASN A 39 -11.41 -2.50 -3.81
N ILE A 40 -10.59 -1.63 -4.41
CA ILE A 40 -10.79 -0.17 -4.34
C ILE A 40 -12.22 0.17 -4.71
N GLN A 41 -12.85 1.03 -3.92
CA GLN A 41 -14.19 1.57 -4.19
C GLN A 41 -14.13 3.09 -4.36
N PRO A 42 -15.01 3.69 -5.18
CA PRO A 42 -15.06 5.15 -5.34
C PRO A 42 -15.29 5.89 -4.01
N SER A 43 -16.02 5.27 -3.09
CA SER A 43 -16.31 5.81 -1.76
C SER A 43 -15.09 5.89 -0.82
N ASP A 44 -13.96 5.30 -1.20
CA ASP A 44 -12.74 5.32 -0.37
C ASP A 44 -12.11 6.73 -0.35
N ASP A 45 -12.44 7.60 -1.32
CA ASP A 45 -12.14 9.04 -1.27
C ASP A 45 -13.39 9.84 -0.86
N PRO A 46 -13.43 10.44 0.35
CA PRO A 46 -14.57 11.21 0.82
C PRO A 46 -14.75 12.56 0.08
N SER A 47 -13.78 12.97 -0.73
CA SER A 47 -13.79 14.20 -1.53
C SER A 47 -14.23 14.00 -2.98
N ALA A 48 -14.53 12.76 -3.36
CA ALA A 48 -15.01 12.38 -4.68
C ALA A 48 -16.29 13.16 -5.09
N GLU A 49 -16.15 14.14 -6.00
CA GLU A 49 -17.27 14.74 -6.72
C GLU A 49 -17.76 13.82 -7.86
N TYR A 50 -18.89 13.16 -7.62
CA TYR A 50 -19.59 12.35 -8.61
C TYR A 50 -20.04 13.17 -9.83
N GLY A 51 -19.65 12.73 -11.02
CA GLY A 51 -20.00 13.39 -12.28
C GLY A 51 -19.52 12.66 -13.54
N GLU A 52 -19.92 13.18 -14.70
CA GLU A 52 -19.70 12.55 -16.02
C GLU A 52 -18.24 12.51 -16.50
N TYR A 53 -17.34 13.21 -15.81
CA TYR A 53 -15.92 13.29 -16.13
C TYR A 53 -15.13 12.33 -15.25
N TRP A 54 -13.99 11.86 -15.78
CA TRP A 54 -13.05 11.09 -14.99
C TRP A 54 -12.45 11.98 -13.90
N THR A 55 -12.67 11.58 -12.65
CA THR A 55 -12.13 12.23 -11.46
C THR A 55 -11.14 11.28 -10.81
N SER A 56 -9.97 11.79 -10.44
CA SER A 56 -8.97 11.01 -9.70
C SER A 56 -9.36 10.93 -8.23
N GLY A 57 -9.24 9.74 -7.64
CA GLY A 57 -9.32 9.51 -6.21
C GLY A 57 -8.01 8.93 -5.68
N SER A 58 -7.72 9.19 -4.41
CA SER A 58 -6.62 8.53 -3.70
C SER A 58 -6.95 8.25 -2.24
N TYR A 59 -6.28 7.25 -1.70
CA TYR A 59 -6.40 6.81 -0.31
C TYR A 59 -5.01 6.48 0.23
N ASP A 60 -4.65 7.08 1.36
CA ASP A 60 -3.38 6.86 2.05
C ASP A 60 -3.67 6.29 3.44
N SER A 61 -3.00 5.20 3.79
CA SER A 61 -3.18 4.54 5.08
C SER A 61 -1.97 3.70 5.49
N ASP A 62 -1.99 3.28 6.75
CA ASP A 62 -1.05 2.35 7.36
C ASP A 62 -1.76 1.05 7.75
N ASP A 63 -1.04 -0.07 7.70
CA ASP A 63 -1.56 -1.38 8.09
C ASP A 63 -0.43 -2.32 8.55
N TYR A 64 -0.83 -3.50 9.02
CA TYR A 64 0.07 -4.56 9.46
C TYR A 64 0.01 -5.76 8.51
N LEU A 65 1.16 -6.39 8.30
CA LEU A 65 1.28 -7.61 7.49
C LEU A 65 1.47 -8.81 8.42
N GLU A 66 0.48 -9.71 8.45
CA GLU A 66 0.58 -10.97 9.19
C GLU A 66 1.24 -12.04 8.31
N LEU A 67 2.36 -12.59 8.78
CA LEU A 67 3.00 -13.76 8.17
C LEU A 67 2.42 -15.05 8.75
N ASP A 68 2.58 -16.15 8.00
CA ASP A 68 2.20 -17.48 8.45
C ASP A 68 3.32 -18.12 9.30
N GLU A 69 2.96 -19.08 10.17
CA GLU A 69 3.94 -19.86 10.95
C GLU A 69 5.03 -20.44 10.02
N PRO A 70 6.33 -20.35 10.40
CA PRO A 70 6.87 -19.99 11.71
C PRO A 70 7.30 -18.52 11.86
N ASN A 71 6.90 -17.62 10.94
CA ASN A 71 7.36 -16.22 10.92
C ASN A 71 6.29 -15.23 11.42
N ASP A 72 5.21 -15.73 12.01
CA ASP A 72 4.07 -14.97 12.52
C ASP A 72 4.43 -14.06 13.72
N GLU A 73 5.56 -14.31 14.37
CA GLU A 73 6.08 -13.47 15.46
C GLU A 73 6.78 -12.18 14.98
N TYR A 74 7.03 -12.02 13.67
CA TYR A 74 7.58 -10.77 13.13
C TYR A 74 6.50 -9.68 13.08
N GLY A 75 6.79 -8.53 13.67
CA GLY A 75 5.94 -7.34 13.56
C GLY A 75 6.27 -6.60 12.27
N ILE A 76 5.37 -6.58 11.30
CA ILE A 76 5.57 -5.84 10.04
C ILE A 76 4.46 -4.82 9.89
N SER A 77 4.82 -3.53 9.91
CA SER A 77 3.92 -2.43 9.60
C SER A 77 4.35 -1.78 8.28
N TYR A 78 3.39 -1.26 7.54
CA TYR A 78 3.67 -0.59 6.28
C TYR A 78 2.66 0.52 6.00
N LYS A 79 3.09 1.51 5.21
CA LYS A 79 2.24 2.58 4.73
C LYS A 79 2.12 2.53 3.22
N PHE A 80 0.93 2.77 2.72
CA PHE A 80 0.62 2.64 1.31
C PHE A 80 -0.36 3.72 0.83
N GLU A 81 -0.28 3.99 -0.47
CA GLU A 81 -1.22 4.82 -1.21
C GLU A 81 -1.91 3.95 -2.27
N LEU A 82 -3.22 4.11 -2.39
CA LEU A 82 -4.01 3.62 -3.52
C LEU A 82 -4.48 4.82 -4.34
N SER A 83 -4.50 4.68 -5.65
CA SER A 83 -5.05 5.71 -6.53
C SER A 83 -5.86 5.08 -7.66
N TRP A 84 -6.88 5.81 -8.12
CA TRP A 84 -7.78 5.36 -9.17
C TRP A 84 -8.39 6.56 -9.90
N GLU A 85 -9.00 6.29 -11.06
CA GLU A 85 -9.94 7.21 -11.69
C GLU A 85 -11.33 6.61 -11.64
N TYR A 86 -12.32 7.40 -11.26
CA TYR A 86 -13.72 7.01 -11.31
C TYR A 86 -14.54 8.02 -12.11
N ARG A 87 -15.67 7.57 -12.62
CA ARG A 87 -16.74 8.44 -13.12
C ARG A 87 -18.08 7.78 -12.82
N GLU A 88 -19.08 8.60 -12.52
CA GLU A 88 -20.45 8.16 -12.39
C GLU A 88 -21.27 8.86 -13.47
N TRP A 89 -22.01 8.08 -14.25
CA TRP A 89 -22.91 8.64 -15.25
C TRP A 89 -24.35 8.63 -14.72
N THR A 90 -24.82 9.78 -14.26
CA THR A 90 -26.20 9.96 -13.78
C THR A 90 -27.13 10.39 -14.92
N GLU A 91 -28.34 9.85 -14.94
CA GLU A 91 -29.37 10.01 -15.97
C GLU A 91 -29.59 11.45 -16.49
N TYR A 92 -29.86 11.58 -17.80
CA TYR A 92 -30.77 12.61 -18.29
C TYR A 92 -32.04 11.96 -18.80
N TRP A 93 -33.18 12.38 -18.25
CA TRP A 93 -34.51 11.94 -18.67
C TRP A 93 -34.85 12.56 -20.03
N THR A 94 -34.69 11.78 -21.11
CA THR A 94 -35.33 12.07 -22.40
C THR A 94 -36.16 10.84 -22.82
N ASP A 95 -37.47 10.93 -22.58
CA ASP A 95 -38.46 9.95 -23.03
C ASP A 95 -38.25 9.65 -24.54
N PRO A 96 -38.08 8.38 -25.00
CA PRO A 96 -38.37 7.10 -24.34
C PRO A 96 -37.14 6.23 -24.00
N VAL A 97 -35.93 6.80 -23.94
CA VAL A 97 -34.70 5.99 -23.79
C VAL A 97 -34.17 6.09 -22.37
N CYS A 98 -34.30 5.01 -21.60
CA CYS A 98 -33.56 4.82 -20.35
C CYS A 98 -32.19 4.20 -20.67
N TYR A 99 -31.11 4.92 -20.36
CA TYR A 99 -29.77 4.33 -20.28
C TYR A 99 -29.47 4.01 -18.81
N PRO A 100 -28.88 2.84 -18.49
CA PRO A 100 -28.52 2.51 -17.12
C PRO A 100 -27.47 3.50 -16.59
N SER A 101 -27.53 3.81 -15.29
CA SER A 101 -26.42 4.44 -14.58
C SER A 101 -25.29 3.43 -14.45
N PHE A 102 -24.06 3.87 -14.70
CA PHE A 102 -22.87 3.04 -14.54
C PHE A 102 -21.82 3.83 -13.77
N ASP A 103 -21.29 3.19 -12.74
CA ASP A 103 -20.04 3.57 -12.12
C ASP A 103 -18.94 2.84 -12.88
N GLU A 104 -17.95 3.59 -13.36
CA GLU A 104 -16.77 3.03 -13.99
C GLU A 104 -15.53 3.43 -13.20
N MET A 105 -14.63 2.47 -13.00
CA MET A 105 -13.29 2.67 -12.46
C MET A 105 -12.23 2.23 -13.47
N ARG A 106 -11.07 2.89 -13.42
CA ARG A 106 -9.88 2.53 -14.18
C ARG A 106 -8.61 3.06 -13.51
N ASN A 107 -7.46 2.65 -14.02
CA ASN A 107 -6.14 3.09 -13.57
C ASN A 107 -5.95 2.87 -12.07
N GLU A 108 -6.50 1.78 -11.54
CA GLU A 108 -6.35 1.35 -10.17
C GLU A 108 -4.89 0.95 -9.94
N THR A 109 -4.20 1.65 -9.03
CA THR A 109 -2.81 1.39 -8.70
C THR A 109 -2.57 1.47 -7.20
N GLY A 110 -1.48 0.86 -6.75
CA GLY A 110 -1.02 0.93 -5.37
C GLY A 110 0.47 1.22 -5.28
N TYR A 111 0.88 1.78 -4.15
CA TYR A 111 2.26 2.13 -3.87
C TYR A 111 2.55 1.99 -2.38
N VAL A 112 3.58 1.21 -2.01
CA VAL A 112 4.06 1.08 -0.63
C VAL A 112 5.25 2.01 -0.44
N TYR A 113 5.20 2.91 0.54
CA TYR A 113 6.22 3.98 0.68
C TYR A 113 7.00 3.93 1.98
N ASP A 114 6.55 3.15 2.97
CA ASP A 114 7.23 2.99 4.25
C ASP A 114 6.97 1.58 4.80
N ILE A 115 8.00 0.95 5.37
CA ILE A 115 7.92 -0.39 5.97
C ILE A 115 8.80 -0.39 7.20
N GLU A 116 8.24 -0.85 8.32
CA GLU A 116 8.97 -1.12 9.55
C GLU A 116 8.82 -2.61 9.89
N ILE A 117 9.92 -3.23 10.30
CA ILE A 117 9.95 -4.65 10.67
C ILE A 117 10.65 -4.78 12.01
N ASP A 118 9.96 -5.37 12.97
CA ASP A 118 10.48 -5.80 14.25
C ASP A 118 10.62 -7.32 14.29
N THR A 119 11.79 -7.78 14.72
CA THR A 119 12.06 -9.21 14.95
C THR A 119 11.29 -9.71 16.18
N PRO A 120 11.13 -11.04 16.35
CA PRO A 120 10.48 -11.61 17.54
C PRO A 120 11.16 -11.20 18.88
N ASP A 121 12.45 -10.88 18.84
CA ASP A 121 13.23 -10.42 19.99
C ASP A 121 13.04 -8.91 20.29
N GLY A 122 12.29 -8.20 19.44
CA GLY A 122 12.01 -6.76 19.57
C GLY A 122 13.08 -5.85 18.94
N ASP A 123 14.01 -6.41 18.17
CA ASP A 123 15.00 -5.63 17.44
C ASP A 123 14.45 -5.19 16.07
N ALA A 124 14.67 -3.93 15.71
CA ALA A 124 14.27 -3.38 14.42
C ALA A 124 15.20 -3.83 13.28
N VAL A 125 14.65 -4.14 12.11
CA VAL A 125 15.40 -4.49 10.91
C VAL A 125 15.99 -3.24 10.24
N LYS A 126 17.11 -3.41 9.54
CA LYS A 126 17.78 -2.34 8.78
C LYS A 126 16.83 -1.66 7.79
N GLN A 127 16.84 -0.33 7.77
CA GLN A 127 16.02 0.45 6.84
C GLN A 127 16.30 0.09 5.38
N SER A 128 17.57 -0.17 5.04
CA SER A 128 17.96 -0.56 3.68
C SER A 128 17.30 -1.86 3.20
N ILE A 129 16.95 -2.76 4.11
CA ILE A 129 16.20 -3.98 3.79
C ILE A 129 14.72 -3.63 3.57
N CYS A 130 14.13 -2.83 4.45
CA CYS A 130 12.76 -2.34 4.30
C CYS A 130 12.56 -1.59 2.98
N ASP A 131 13.47 -0.68 2.63
CA ASP A 131 13.45 0.08 1.39
C ASP A 131 13.58 -0.84 0.16
N ALA A 132 14.42 -1.88 0.26
CA ALA A 132 14.57 -2.88 -0.80
C ALA A 132 13.30 -3.72 -0.99
N ILE A 133 12.62 -4.08 0.10
CA ILE A 133 11.34 -4.78 0.08
C ILE A 133 10.27 -3.88 -0.59
N ALA A 134 10.11 -2.64 -0.13
CA ALA A 134 9.14 -1.70 -0.69
C ALA A 134 9.36 -1.51 -2.20
N LYS A 135 10.62 -1.36 -2.60
CA LYS A 135 11.01 -1.27 -4.02
C LYS A 135 10.60 -2.52 -4.80
N LYS A 136 10.92 -3.72 -4.31
CA LYS A 136 10.55 -4.98 -4.98
C LYS A 136 9.02 -5.10 -5.13
N VAL A 137 8.25 -4.81 -4.08
CA VAL A 137 6.78 -4.83 -4.14
C VAL A 137 6.26 -3.87 -5.20
N ASN A 138 6.71 -2.61 -5.18
CA ASN A 138 6.30 -1.58 -6.13
C ASN A 138 6.72 -1.85 -7.58
N GLU A 139 7.72 -2.71 -7.81
CA GLU A 139 8.07 -3.15 -9.16
C GLU A 139 7.11 -4.22 -9.69
N ILE A 140 6.41 -4.94 -8.80
CA ILE A 140 5.50 -6.05 -9.13
C ILE A 140 4.04 -5.59 -9.24
N ILE A 141 3.57 -4.70 -8.36
CA ILE A 141 2.16 -4.25 -8.31
C ILE A 141 1.82 -3.14 -9.32
N LYS A 142 2.76 -2.76 -10.19
CA LYS A 142 2.60 -1.71 -11.20
C LYS A 142 1.81 -2.14 -12.43
#